data_AF-A0A5C8ZMS2-F1
#
_entry.id   AF-A0A5C8ZMS2-F1
#
_cell.length_a   1.000
_cell.length_b   1.000
_cell.length_c   1.000
_cell.angle_alpha   90.00
_cell.angle_beta   90.00
_cell.angle_gamma   90.00
#
_symmetry.space_group_name_H-M   'P 1'
#
loop_
_entity.id
_entity.type
_entity.pdbx_description
1 polymer ?
#
loop_
_entity_poly.entity_id
_entity_poly.type
_entity_poly.pdbx_seq_one_letter_code
_entity_poly.pdbx_strand_id
1 'polypeptide(L)'
;MTFYLVTQHSFSDPQPQEQAIMIDALRELLGPWYLYIKFVHVTFVMVWVFSTAHAYAYYVVPVFKAWRRNPEDEDVIELRDWVMERFDQGVIMEHVAYPIILITGPLLFIAGGWNSSSDWLMLKLAIVVLITLPIEILDYHLSHFGGAKANIRATGDKEAYEAGIHLHWYFLLYSSPVIMPAALLIVFLAITKFSF
;
A
#
# COMPACT_ATOMS: atom_id res chain seq x y z
N MET A 1 43.78 36.55 13.31
CA MET A 1 42.79 36.90 12.27
C MET A 1 42.88 35.82 11.21
N THR A 2 42.18 34.72 11.45
CA THR A 2 42.31 33.48 10.67
C THR A 2 41.08 33.38 9.78
N PHE A 3 41.29 33.48 8.47
CA PHE A 3 40.21 33.42 7.47
C PHE A 3 39.63 32.01 7.41
N TYR A 4 38.31 31.92 7.56
CA TYR A 4 37.49 30.77 7.23
C TYR A 4 37.53 30.51 5.71
N LEU A 5 37.97 29.33 5.30
CA LEU A 5 37.65 28.78 3.98
C LEU A 5 36.46 27.83 4.15
N VAL A 6 35.27 28.35 3.89
CA VAL A 6 34.06 27.55 3.68
C VAL A 6 34.10 27.08 2.23
N THR A 7 34.43 25.81 2.01
CA THR A 7 34.21 25.15 0.72
C THR A 7 32.72 25.00 0.48
N GLN A 8 32.15 25.86 -0.34
CA GLN A 8 30.83 25.66 -0.93
C GLN A 8 30.93 24.49 -1.94
N HIS A 9 30.60 23.28 -1.49
CA HIS A 9 30.20 22.24 -2.43
C HIS A 9 28.80 22.61 -2.94
N SER A 10 28.73 23.31 -4.08
CA SER A 10 27.48 23.44 -4.81
C SER A 10 27.11 22.06 -5.33
N PHE A 11 26.06 21.46 -4.78
CA PHE A 11 25.33 20.40 -5.47
C PHE A 11 24.64 21.04 -6.69
N SER A 12 25.36 21.18 -7.80
CA SER A 12 24.75 21.53 -9.07
C SER A 12 23.95 20.33 -9.55
N ASP A 13 22.66 20.53 -9.83
CA ASP A 13 21.82 19.50 -10.44
C ASP A 13 22.51 18.97 -11.72
N PRO A 14 22.53 17.63 -11.93
CA PRO A 14 23.15 17.05 -13.10
C PRO A 14 22.49 17.58 -14.37
N GLN A 15 23.32 17.91 -15.37
CA GLN A 15 22.84 18.46 -16.64
C GLN A 15 21.89 17.44 -17.33
N PRO A 16 20.87 17.88 -18.10
CA PRO A 16 19.90 16.98 -18.73
C PRO A 16 20.51 15.82 -19.53
N GLN A 17 21.69 16.03 -20.11
CA GLN A 17 22.43 15.01 -20.86
C GLN A 17 23.01 13.91 -19.96
N GLU A 18 23.45 14.23 -18.76
CA GLU A 18 23.97 13.27 -17.78
C GLU A 18 22.84 12.41 -17.20
N GLN A 19 21.66 12.99 -16.99
CA GLN A 19 20.47 12.26 -16.55
C GLN A 19 20.03 11.21 -17.59
N ALA A 20 20.04 11.57 -18.88
CA ALA A 20 19.72 10.64 -19.96
C ALA A 20 20.70 9.45 -19.99
N ILE A 21 22.01 9.71 -19.88
CA ILE A 21 23.05 8.68 -19.84
C ILE A 21 22.85 7.74 -18.66
N MET A 22 22.51 8.28 -17.48
CA MET A 22 22.26 7.48 -16.28
C MET A 22 21.06 6.55 -16.42
N ILE A 23 19.93 7.03 -16.97
CA ILE A 23 18.72 6.22 -17.15
C ILE A 23 18.95 5.13 -18.19
N ASP A 24 19.66 5.42 -19.27
CA ASP A 24 19.99 4.41 -20.29
C ASP A 24 20.92 3.32 -19.74
N ALA A 25 21.92 3.68 -18.94
CA ALA A 25 22.77 2.72 -18.24
C ALA A 25 21.97 1.82 -17.28
N LEU A 26 21.02 2.39 -16.53
CA LEU A 26 20.13 1.62 -15.66
C LEU A 26 19.22 0.68 -16.47
N ARG A 27 18.72 1.12 -17.62
CA ARG A 27 17.90 0.27 -18.49
C ARG A 27 18.71 -0.91 -19.03
N GLU A 28 19.94 -0.66 -19.47
CA GLU A 28 20.83 -1.73 -19.96
C GLU A 28 21.14 -2.75 -18.86
N LEU A 29 21.41 -2.27 -17.63
CA LEU A 29 21.65 -3.12 -16.47
C LEU A 29 20.42 -3.97 -16.09
N LEU A 30 19.22 -3.39 -16.12
CA LEU A 30 17.98 -4.05 -15.70
C LEU A 30 17.36 -4.92 -16.80
N GLY A 31 17.66 -4.67 -18.07
CA GLY A 31 17.10 -5.36 -19.23
C GLY A 31 17.11 -6.89 -19.12
N PRO A 32 18.25 -7.53 -18.79
CA PRO A 32 18.32 -8.98 -18.61
C PRO A 32 17.39 -9.54 -17.52
N TRP A 33 17.01 -8.71 -16.55
CA TRP A 33 16.19 -9.10 -15.39
C TRP A 33 14.71 -8.76 -15.57
N TYR A 34 14.32 -8.11 -16.67
CA TYR A 34 12.96 -7.58 -16.87
C TYR A 34 11.86 -8.60 -16.55
N LEU A 35 11.96 -9.82 -17.07
CA LEU A 35 10.95 -10.86 -16.86
C LEU A 35 10.90 -11.36 -15.41
N TYR A 36 12.04 -11.41 -14.72
CA TYR A 36 12.09 -11.79 -13.30
C TYR A 36 11.49 -10.70 -12.42
N ILE A 37 11.82 -9.44 -12.68
CA ILE A 37 11.24 -8.28 -11.98
C ILE A 37 9.72 -8.27 -12.21
N LYS A 38 9.28 -8.52 -13.44
CA LYS A 38 7.85 -8.58 -13.79
C LYS A 38 7.14 -9.72 -13.09
N PHE A 39 7.76 -10.91 -13.03
CA PHE A 39 7.21 -12.05 -12.31
C PHE A 39 7.00 -11.70 -10.83
N VAL A 40 8.04 -11.20 -10.15
CA VAL A 40 7.96 -10.75 -8.76
C VAL A 40 6.86 -9.70 -8.61
N HIS A 41 6.87 -8.65 -9.43
CA HIS A 41 5.88 -7.58 -9.36
C HIS A 41 4.45 -8.11 -9.44
N VAL A 42 4.13 -8.93 -10.46
CA VAL A 42 2.79 -9.45 -10.66
C VAL A 42 2.38 -10.38 -9.52
N THR A 43 3.27 -11.25 -9.05
CA THR A 43 2.98 -12.13 -7.89
C THR A 43 2.63 -11.31 -6.66
N PHE A 44 3.40 -10.27 -6.35
CA PHE A 44 3.13 -9.43 -5.18
C PHE A 44 1.89 -8.55 -5.36
N VAL A 45 1.58 -8.08 -6.57
CA VAL A 45 0.28 -7.46 -6.86
C VAL A 45 -0.87 -8.42 -6.53
N MET A 46 -0.77 -9.71 -6.89
CA MET A 46 -1.81 -10.68 -6.54
C MET A 46 -1.92 -10.91 -5.03
N VAL A 47 -0.80 -10.99 -4.31
CA VAL A 47 -0.81 -11.09 -2.84
C VAL A 47 -1.48 -9.87 -2.22
N TRP A 48 -1.10 -8.67 -2.65
CA TRP A 48 -1.66 -7.41 -2.16
C TRP A 48 -3.18 -7.35 -2.38
N VAL A 49 -3.66 -7.60 -3.62
CA VAL A 49 -5.09 -7.49 -3.94
C VAL A 49 -5.97 -8.50 -3.19
N PHE A 50 -5.50 -9.73 -2.96
CA PHE A 50 -6.38 -10.83 -2.54
C PHE A 50 -6.18 -11.29 -1.09
N SER A 51 -5.08 -10.93 -0.42
CA SER A 51 -4.74 -11.48 0.89
C SER A 51 -5.76 -11.17 1.99
N THR A 52 -6.36 -9.98 1.98
CA THR A 52 -7.30 -9.52 3.03
C THR A 52 -8.76 -9.48 2.57
N ALA A 53 -9.03 -9.48 1.26
CA ALA A 53 -10.37 -9.37 0.71
C ALA A 53 -11.35 -10.43 1.24
N HIS A 54 -10.88 -11.68 1.35
CA HIS A 54 -11.69 -12.77 1.89
C HIS A 54 -11.98 -12.58 3.39
N ALA A 55 -10.96 -12.24 4.18
CA ALA A 55 -11.10 -11.99 5.60
C ALA A 55 -12.07 -10.82 5.89
N TYR A 56 -11.94 -9.72 5.14
CA TYR A 56 -12.84 -8.58 5.24
C TYR A 56 -14.29 -8.97 4.94
N ALA A 57 -14.53 -9.60 3.79
CA ALA A 57 -15.88 -9.86 3.31
C ALA A 57 -16.63 -10.91 4.15
N TYR A 58 -15.94 -11.95 4.61
CA TYR A 58 -16.57 -13.13 5.21
C TYR A 58 -16.38 -13.26 6.72
N TYR A 59 -15.47 -12.47 7.33
CA TYR A 59 -15.27 -12.48 8.78
C TYR A 59 -15.53 -11.10 9.40
N VAL A 60 -14.84 -10.06 8.94
CA VAL A 60 -14.97 -8.71 9.54
C VAL A 60 -16.37 -8.15 9.33
N VAL A 61 -16.83 -8.03 8.08
CA VAL A 61 -18.13 -7.41 7.77
C VAL A 61 -19.31 -8.12 8.46
N PRO A 62 -19.42 -9.46 8.45
CA PRO A 62 -20.50 -10.17 9.14
C PRO A 62 -20.53 -9.92 10.65
N VAL A 63 -19.37 -9.96 11.31
CA VAL A 63 -19.29 -9.76 12.76
C VAL A 63 -19.62 -8.31 13.14
N PHE A 64 -19.13 -7.32 12.40
CA PHE A 64 -19.50 -5.93 12.64
C PHE A 64 -20.98 -5.63 12.33
N LYS A 65 -21.60 -6.36 11.40
CA LYS A 65 -23.06 -6.30 11.19
C LYS A 65 -23.82 -6.94 12.34
N ALA A 66 -23.33 -8.03 12.93
CA ALA A 66 -23.93 -8.66 14.11
C ALA A 66 -23.85 -7.74 15.32
N TRP A 67 -22.67 -7.18 15.60
CA TRP A 67 -22.46 -6.22 16.67
C TRP A 67 -23.33 -4.98 16.54
N ARG A 68 -23.50 -4.41 15.33
CA ARG A 68 -24.41 -3.28 15.12
C ARG A 68 -25.86 -3.58 15.48
N ARG A 69 -26.30 -4.85 15.36
CA ARG A 69 -27.66 -5.27 15.72
C ARG A 69 -27.80 -5.55 17.20
N ASN A 70 -26.73 -6.04 17.84
CA ASN A 70 -26.70 -6.43 19.24
C ASN A 70 -25.44 -5.82 19.91
N PRO A 71 -25.42 -4.50 20.19
CA PRO A 71 -24.21 -3.81 20.61
C PRO A 71 -23.78 -4.10 22.05
N GLU A 72 -24.67 -4.63 22.89
CA GLU A 72 -24.42 -4.98 24.29
C GLU A 72 -24.20 -6.48 24.52
N ASP A 73 -24.20 -7.28 23.44
CA ASP A 73 -23.99 -8.72 23.51
C ASP A 73 -22.51 -9.03 23.70
N GLU A 74 -22.14 -9.54 24.88
CA GLU A 74 -20.76 -9.81 25.28
C GLU A 74 -20.05 -10.80 24.35
N ASP A 75 -20.75 -11.85 23.90
CA ASP A 75 -20.19 -12.87 23.00
C ASP A 75 -19.86 -12.26 21.63
N VAL A 76 -20.71 -11.34 21.15
CA VAL A 76 -20.52 -10.65 19.87
C VAL A 76 -19.38 -9.63 19.95
N ILE A 77 -19.23 -8.95 21.08
CA ILE A 77 -18.11 -8.03 21.34
C ILE A 77 -16.78 -8.81 21.37
N GLU A 78 -16.72 -9.93 22.09
CA GLU A 78 -15.51 -10.76 22.14
C GLU A 78 -15.12 -11.25 20.74
N LEU A 79 -16.09 -11.72 19.96
CA LEU A 79 -15.84 -12.18 18.59
C LEU A 79 -15.37 -11.03 17.68
N ARG A 80 -15.96 -9.84 17.79
CA ARG A 80 -15.57 -8.62 17.04
C ARG A 80 -14.10 -8.29 17.29
N ASP A 81 -13.72 -8.27 18.55
CA ASP A 81 -12.37 -7.94 18.99
C ASP A 81 -11.37 -8.96 18.47
N TRP A 82 -11.69 -10.24 18.63
CA TRP A 82 -10.86 -11.32 18.11
C TRP A 82 -10.69 -11.27 16.59
N VAL A 83 -11.78 -11.07 15.84
CA VAL A 83 -11.74 -10.99 14.37
C VAL A 83 -10.92 -9.79 13.90
N MET A 84 -11.07 -8.62 14.53
CA MET A 84 -10.31 -7.43 14.15
C MET A 84 -8.79 -7.65 14.37
N GLU A 85 -8.38 -8.26 15.49
CA GLU A 85 -6.96 -8.55 15.71
C GLU A 85 -6.41 -9.65 14.80
N ARG A 86 -7.24 -10.62 14.39
CA ARG A 86 -6.84 -11.60 13.37
C ARG A 86 -6.70 -10.95 12.00
N PHE A 87 -7.55 -9.98 11.69
CA PHE A 87 -7.45 -9.17 10.47
C PHE A 87 -6.13 -8.38 10.45
N ASP A 88 -5.76 -7.71 11.55
CA ASP A 88 -4.47 -7.01 11.71
C ASP A 88 -3.25 -7.93 11.47
N GLN A 89 -3.36 -9.22 11.81
CA GLN A 89 -2.31 -10.20 11.52
C GLN A 89 -2.32 -10.64 10.06
N GLY A 90 -3.51 -10.78 9.46
CA GLY A 90 -3.66 -11.17 8.06
C GLY A 90 -3.11 -10.12 7.08
N VAL A 91 -3.28 -8.83 7.38
CA VAL A 91 -2.80 -7.73 6.54
C VAL A 91 -1.27 -7.64 6.48
N ILE A 92 -0.52 -8.38 7.32
CA ILE A 92 0.94 -8.49 7.20
C ILE A 92 1.36 -8.93 5.79
N MET A 93 0.61 -9.84 5.15
CA MET A 93 0.94 -10.28 3.78
C MET A 93 0.80 -9.14 2.77
N GLU A 94 -0.25 -8.35 2.90
CA GLU A 94 -0.51 -7.16 2.09
C GLU A 94 0.58 -6.10 2.29
N HIS A 95 0.92 -5.83 3.55
CA HIS A 95 1.94 -4.87 3.94
C HIS A 95 3.36 -5.34 3.61
N VAL A 96 3.65 -6.64 3.52
CA VAL A 96 4.94 -7.08 2.93
C VAL A 96 4.92 -6.92 1.41
N ALA A 97 3.78 -7.15 0.77
CA ALA A 97 3.65 -7.09 -0.68
C ALA A 97 3.75 -5.67 -1.24
N TYR A 98 3.08 -4.71 -0.61
CA TYR A 98 2.99 -3.34 -1.14
C TYR A 98 4.35 -2.65 -1.32
N PRO A 99 5.30 -2.68 -0.36
CA PRO A 99 6.66 -2.16 -0.56
C PRO A 99 7.41 -2.82 -1.72
N ILE A 100 7.23 -4.12 -1.91
CA ILE A 100 7.86 -4.84 -3.02
C ILE A 100 7.27 -4.36 -4.35
N ILE A 101 5.96 -4.10 -4.42
CA ILE A 101 5.30 -3.49 -5.59
C ILE A 101 5.86 -2.09 -5.85
N LEU A 102 6.03 -1.26 -4.81
CA LEU A 102 6.58 0.10 -4.92
C LEU A 102 8.04 0.13 -5.37
N ILE A 103 8.81 -0.92 -5.12
CA ILE A 103 10.20 -1.04 -5.63
C ILE A 103 10.19 -1.58 -7.05
N THR A 104 9.47 -2.68 -7.30
CA THR A 104 9.49 -3.37 -8.60
C THR A 104 8.76 -2.60 -9.70
N GLY A 105 7.77 -1.76 -9.36
CA GLY A 105 7.06 -0.90 -10.31
C GLY A 105 7.98 0.10 -11.03
N PRO A 106 8.71 0.96 -10.30
CA PRO A 106 9.73 1.85 -10.86
C PRO A 106 10.83 1.13 -11.64
N LEU A 107 11.28 -0.03 -11.15
CA LEU A 107 12.25 -0.84 -11.90
C LEU A 107 11.70 -1.29 -13.26
N LEU A 108 10.43 -1.70 -13.32
CA LEU A 108 9.75 -2.03 -14.58
C LEU A 108 9.54 -0.82 -15.47
N PHE A 109 9.27 0.36 -14.89
CA PHE A 109 9.17 1.61 -15.63
C PHE A 109 10.48 1.91 -16.39
N ILE A 110 11.61 1.84 -15.68
CA ILE A 110 12.94 2.09 -16.26
C ILE A 110 13.30 1.01 -17.28
N ALA A 111 13.21 -0.27 -16.89
CA ALA A 111 13.60 -1.41 -17.72
C ALA A 111 12.70 -1.56 -18.96
N GLY A 112 11.41 -1.24 -18.84
CA GLY A 112 10.44 -1.25 -19.95
C GLY A 112 10.53 -0.03 -20.86
N GLY A 113 11.33 0.97 -20.50
CA GLY A 113 11.51 2.21 -21.24
C GLY A 113 10.24 3.05 -21.37
N TRP A 114 9.33 2.95 -20.40
CA TRP A 114 8.12 3.76 -20.39
C TRP A 114 8.42 5.19 -19.96
N ASN A 115 7.51 6.09 -20.32
CA ASN A 115 7.59 7.50 -19.96
C ASN A 115 6.18 8.08 -19.81
N SER A 116 6.08 9.38 -19.54
CA SER A 116 4.82 10.07 -19.27
C SER A 116 3.87 10.18 -20.47
N SER A 117 4.29 9.81 -21.68
CA SER A 117 3.39 9.73 -22.84
C SER A 117 2.47 8.50 -22.83
N SER A 118 2.65 7.59 -21.88
CA SER A 118 1.82 6.39 -21.76
C SER A 118 0.59 6.68 -20.89
N ASP A 119 -0.54 7.02 -21.51
CA ASP A 119 -1.76 7.44 -20.79
C ASP A 119 -2.25 6.42 -19.77
N TRP A 120 -2.30 5.13 -20.13
CA TRP A 120 -2.68 4.06 -19.19
C TRP A 120 -1.78 4.02 -17.95
N LEU A 121 -0.49 4.30 -18.14
CA LEU A 121 0.52 4.25 -17.09
C LEU A 121 0.40 5.47 -16.20
N MET A 122 0.18 6.65 -16.78
CA MET A 122 -0.06 7.87 -16.02
C MET A 122 -1.34 7.78 -15.19
N LEU A 123 -2.42 7.26 -15.75
CA LEU A 123 -3.65 7.01 -15.00
C LEU A 123 -3.42 5.97 -13.89
N LYS A 124 -2.74 4.86 -14.19
CA LYS A 124 -2.38 3.84 -13.18
C LYS A 124 -1.58 4.45 -12.04
N LEU A 125 -0.55 5.25 -12.34
CA LEU A 125 0.30 5.89 -11.35
C LEU A 125 -0.47 6.95 -10.54
N ALA A 126 -1.37 7.71 -11.16
CA ALA A 126 -2.23 8.64 -10.46
C ALA A 126 -3.13 7.91 -9.44
N ILE A 127 -3.73 6.77 -9.80
CA ILE A 127 -4.52 5.95 -8.87
C ILE A 127 -3.62 5.43 -7.74
N VAL A 128 -2.42 4.92 -8.06
CA VAL A 128 -1.50 4.41 -7.04
C VAL A 128 -1.14 5.51 -6.04
N VAL A 129 -0.71 6.69 -6.50
CA VAL A 129 -0.22 7.77 -5.65
C VAL A 129 -1.34 8.49 -4.91
N LEU A 130 -2.49 8.73 -5.55
CA LEU A 130 -3.57 9.54 -4.97
C LEU A 130 -4.56 8.72 -4.15
N ILE A 131 -4.69 7.41 -4.42
CA ILE A 131 -5.68 6.55 -3.77
C ILE A 131 -4.98 5.49 -2.94
N THR A 132 -4.17 4.63 -3.56
CA THR A 132 -3.63 3.46 -2.85
C THR A 132 -2.66 3.89 -1.75
N LEU A 133 -1.69 4.76 -2.06
CA LEU A 133 -0.63 5.11 -1.13
C LEU A 133 -1.14 5.78 0.15
N PRO A 134 -2.06 6.77 0.12
CA PRO A 134 -2.62 7.33 1.34
C PRO A 134 -3.42 6.32 2.18
N ILE A 135 -4.17 5.43 1.52
CA ILE A 135 -4.95 4.38 2.20
C ILE A 135 -3.99 3.40 2.90
N GLU A 136 -2.96 2.94 2.20
CA GLU A 136 -1.96 2.01 2.73
C GLU A 136 -1.17 2.61 3.91
N ILE A 137 -0.82 3.89 3.86
CA ILE A 137 -0.15 4.57 4.99
C ILE A 137 -1.03 4.52 6.25
N LEU A 138 -2.33 4.77 6.09
CA LEU A 138 -3.28 4.72 7.20
C LEU A 138 -3.49 3.29 7.69
N ASP A 139 -3.61 2.31 6.79
CA ASP A 139 -3.75 0.89 7.17
C ASP A 139 -2.53 0.41 7.96
N TYR A 140 -1.32 0.72 7.49
CA TYR A 140 -0.08 0.43 8.22
C TYR A 140 -0.10 0.98 9.64
N HIS A 141 -0.53 2.23 9.80
CA HIS A 141 -0.63 2.86 11.11
C HIS A 141 -1.63 2.15 12.02
N LEU A 142 -2.80 1.81 11.49
CA LEU A 142 -3.91 1.18 12.20
C LEU A 142 -3.63 -0.29 12.53
N SER A 143 -2.86 -0.99 11.72
CA SER A 143 -2.67 -2.44 11.83
C SER A 143 -1.35 -2.84 12.49
N HIS A 144 -0.31 -2.00 12.47
CA HIS A 144 1.04 -2.38 12.94
C HIS A 144 1.70 -1.41 13.91
N PHE A 145 1.50 -0.10 13.72
CA PHE A 145 2.15 0.91 14.54
C PHE A 145 1.30 1.25 15.78
N GLY A 146 1.11 2.54 16.04
CA GLY A 146 0.38 3.03 17.22
C GLY A 146 -1.09 2.60 17.27
N GLY A 147 -1.68 2.17 16.14
CA GLY A 147 -3.07 1.74 16.07
C GLY A 147 -3.30 0.24 16.27
N ALA A 148 -2.25 -0.59 16.35
CA ALA A 148 -2.39 -2.04 16.42
C ALA A 148 -3.16 -2.48 17.67
N LYS A 149 -4.27 -3.21 17.47
CA LYS A 149 -5.27 -3.46 18.54
C LYS A 149 -4.67 -4.26 19.70
N ALA A 150 -3.84 -5.25 19.40
CA ALA A 150 -3.14 -6.03 20.40
C ALA A 150 -2.22 -5.18 21.30
N ASN A 151 -1.56 -4.15 20.74
CA ASN A 151 -0.70 -3.24 21.50
C ASN A 151 -1.54 -2.33 22.40
N ILE A 152 -2.66 -1.81 21.90
CA ILE A 152 -3.58 -0.99 22.69
C ILE A 152 -4.19 -1.82 23.82
N ARG A 153 -4.62 -3.06 23.56
CA ARG A 153 -5.14 -3.96 24.60
C ARG A 153 -4.12 -4.20 25.72
N ALA A 154 -2.84 -4.33 25.39
CA ALA A 154 -1.77 -4.59 26.34
C ALA A 154 -1.56 -3.44 27.34
N THR A 155 -2.03 -2.23 27.06
CA THR A 155 -1.98 -1.11 28.01
C THR A 155 -3.03 -1.22 29.12
N GLY A 156 -4.07 -2.06 28.92
CA GLY A 156 -5.22 -2.18 29.81
C GLY A 156 -6.27 -1.06 29.65
N ASP A 157 -6.05 -0.11 28.75
CA ASP A 157 -6.98 0.98 28.47
C ASP A 157 -8.11 0.51 27.55
N LYS A 158 -9.27 0.22 28.17
CA LYS A 158 -10.46 -0.25 27.45
C LYS A 158 -11.09 0.81 26.56
N GLU A 159 -11.03 2.09 26.94
CA GLU A 159 -11.61 3.18 26.16
C GLU A 159 -10.79 3.43 24.90
N ALA A 160 -9.46 3.45 25.03
CA ALA A 160 -8.57 3.56 23.88
C ALA A 160 -8.70 2.36 22.93
N TYR A 161 -8.86 1.15 23.47
CA TYR A 161 -9.08 -0.05 22.67
C TYR A 161 -10.37 0.02 21.86
N GLU A 162 -11.48 0.37 22.51
CA GLU A 162 -12.78 0.52 21.85
C GLU A 162 -12.73 1.61 20.76
N ALA A 163 -12.14 2.77 21.07
CA ALA A 163 -11.93 3.84 20.09
C ALA A 163 -11.10 3.36 18.89
N GLY A 164 -10.06 2.57 19.13
CA GLY A 164 -9.23 1.95 18.08
C GLY A 164 -10.00 0.97 17.20
N ILE A 165 -10.84 0.13 17.80
CA ILE A 165 -11.73 -0.80 17.07
C ILE A 165 -12.67 -0.02 16.14
N HIS A 166 -13.34 1.00 16.66
CA HIS A 166 -14.25 1.85 15.88
C HIS A 166 -13.52 2.57 14.74
N LEU A 167 -12.38 3.20 15.03
CA LEU A 167 -11.58 3.91 14.03
C LEU A 167 -11.18 2.97 12.89
N HIS A 168 -10.65 1.78 13.22
CA HIS A 168 -10.24 0.83 12.18
C HIS A 168 -11.44 0.31 11.39
N TRP A 169 -12.56 0.02 12.05
CA TRP A 169 -13.79 -0.37 11.37
C TRP A 169 -14.29 0.70 10.38
N TYR A 170 -14.33 1.96 10.78
CA TYR A 170 -14.73 3.05 9.87
C TYR A 170 -13.76 3.20 8.71
N PHE A 171 -12.45 3.12 8.97
CA PHE A 171 -11.45 3.10 7.92
C PHE A 171 -11.74 2.00 6.89
N LEU A 172 -11.93 0.75 7.33
CA LEU A 172 -12.22 -0.37 6.43
C LEU A 172 -13.56 -0.18 5.70
N LEU A 173 -14.59 0.32 6.37
CA LEU A 173 -15.91 0.55 5.78
C LEU A 173 -15.87 1.60 4.65
N TYR A 174 -15.11 2.68 4.81
CA TYR A 174 -15.05 3.76 3.84
C TYR A 174 -13.98 3.57 2.76
N SER A 175 -12.85 2.96 3.09
CA SER A 175 -11.77 2.71 2.14
C SER A 175 -12.07 1.54 1.20
N SER A 176 -12.66 0.44 1.70
CA SER A 176 -12.90 -0.78 0.91
C SER A 176 -13.67 -0.53 -0.40
N PRO A 177 -14.79 0.23 -0.42
CA PRO A 177 -15.51 0.52 -1.66
C PRO A 177 -14.72 1.35 -2.68
N VAL A 178 -13.65 2.01 -2.26
CA VAL A 178 -12.77 2.82 -3.13
C VAL A 178 -11.58 2.00 -3.59
N ILE A 179 -10.88 1.34 -2.66
CA ILE A 179 -9.64 0.62 -2.97
C ILE A 179 -9.88 -0.64 -3.79
N MET A 180 -10.97 -1.38 -3.56
CA MET A 180 -11.27 -2.61 -4.31
C MET A 180 -11.44 -2.36 -5.82
N PRO A 181 -12.31 -1.43 -6.29
CA PRO A 181 -12.40 -1.13 -7.72
C PRO A 181 -11.12 -0.46 -8.25
N ALA A 182 -10.44 0.37 -7.45
CA ALA A 182 -9.17 0.98 -7.86
C ALA A 182 -8.08 -0.07 -8.12
N ALA A 183 -7.95 -1.08 -7.26
CA ALA A 183 -7.03 -2.20 -7.41
C ALA A 183 -7.31 -3.00 -8.69
N LEU A 184 -8.58 -3.33 -8.95
CA LEU A 184 -8.98 -4.01 -10.18
C LEU A 184 -8.71 -3.16 -11.43
N LEU A 185 -8.96 -1.85 -11.36
CA LEU A 185 -8.67 -0.92 -12.44
C LEU A 185 -7.16 -0.82 -12.72
N ILE A 186 -6.32 -0.78 -11.69
CA ILE A 186 -4.86 -0.81 -11.82
C ILE A 186 -4.41 -2.07 -12.57
N VAL A 187 -4.96 -3.23 -12.21
CA VAL A 187 -4.66 -4.51 -12.89
C VAL A 187 -5.15 -4.47 -14.35
N PHE A 188 -6.38 -4.00 -14.57
CA PHE A 188 -6.94 -3.84 -15.92
C PHE A 188 -6.07 -2.95 -16.81
N LEU A 189 -5.65 -1.78 -16.33
CA LEU A 189 -4.78 -0.85 -17.06
C LEU A 189 -3.42 -1.50 -17.38
N ALA A 190 -2.86 -2.26 -16.44
CA ALA A 190 -1.59 -2.95 -16.65
C ALA A 190 -1.65 -4.07 -17.70
N ILE A 191 -2.80 -4.76 -17.80
CA ILE A 191 -3.03 -5.85 -18.77
C ILE A 191 -3.33 -5.27 -20.15
N THR A 192 -4.32 -4.38 -20.23
CA THR A 192 -4.83 -3.86 -21.49
C THR A 192 -3.91 -2.83 -22.12
N LYS A 193 -3.16 -2.08 -21.28
CA LYS A 193 -2.31 -0.95 -21.69
C LYS A 193 -3.06 0.01 -22.62
N PHE A 194 -4.32 0.26 -22.29
CA PHE A 194 -5.26 0.97 -23.15
C PHE A 194 -4.81 2.41 -23.43
N SER A 195 -4.68 2.78 -24.70
CA SER A 195 -4.45 4.18 -25.11
C SER A 195 -5.79 4.86 -25.37
N PHE A 196 -6.00 6.06 -24.82
CA PHE A 196 -7.21 6.87 -25.01
C PHE A 196 -6.99 7.96 -26.07
#